data_AF-A0A947TCR6-F1
#
_entry.id   AF-A0A947TCR6-F1
#
_cell.length_a   1.000
_cell.length_b   1.000
_cell.length_c   1.000
_cell.angle_alpha   90.00
_cell.angle_beta   90.00
_cell.angle_gamma   90.00
#
_symmetry.space_group_name_H-M   'P 1'
#
loop_
_entity.id
_entity.type
_entity.pdbx_description
1 polymer ?
#
loop_
_entity_poly.entity_id
_entity_poly.type
_entity_poly.pdbx_seq_one_letter_code
_entity_poly.pdbx_strand_id
1 'polypeptide(L)' 'MDPEERPRPRGDAADRLATEDLNPYSQDELTERIALLEAELVRVRRHRESAAAHRAAADALFGKKD' A
#
# COMPACT_ATOMS: atom_id res chain seq x y z
N MET A 1 15.19 -17.08 3.49
CA MET A 1 14.36 -16.37 2.51
C MET A 1 14.04 -15.02 3.10
N ASP A 2 14.75 -14.00 2.65
CA ASP A 2 14.48 -12.62 3.01
C ASP A 2 13.06 -12.25 2.51
N PRO A 3 12.18 -11.60 3.30
CA PRO A 3 10.91 -11.10 2.78
C PRO A 3 11.05 -10.22 1.53
N GLU A 4 12.22 -9.63 1.28
CA GLU A 4 12.54 -8.85 0.07
C GLU A 4 12.83 -9.70 -1.18
N GLU A 5 13.12 -11.00 -1.03
CA GLU A 5 13.43 -11.93 -2.14
C GLU A 5 12.20 -12.61 -2.73
N ARG A 6 11.00 -12.37 -2.19
CA ARG A 6 9.78 -12.93 -2.79
C ARG A 6 9.56 -12.25 -4.13
N PRO A 7 9.37 -13.00 -5.24
CA PRO A 7 9.01 -12.39 -6.51
C PRO A 7 7.77 -11.53 -6.28
N ARG A 8 7.90 -10.22 -6.51
CA ARG A 8 6.74 -9.33 -6.48
C ARG A 8 5.70 -9.93 -7.44
N PRO A 9 4.44 -10.11 -7.02
CA PRO A 9 3.41 -10.60 -7.93
C PRO A 9 3.47 -9.76 -9.20
N ARG A 10 3.73 -10.39 -10.35
CA ARG A 10 3.74 -9.68 -11.63
C ARG A 10 2.34 -9.13 -11.87
N GLY A 11 2.20 -7.81 -11.90
CA GLY A 11 0.93 -7.10 -11.99
C GLY A 11 0.28 -6.95 -10.62
N ASP A 12 0.80 -6.05 -9.80
CA ASP A 12 0.10 -5.70 -8.56
C ASP A 12 -1.18 -4.91 -8.86
N ALA A 13 -2.04 -4.73 -7.86
CA ALA A 13 -3.31 -4.04 -8.06
C ALA A 13 -3.13 -2.59 -8.52
N ALA A 14 -2.01 -1.94 -8.17
CA ALA A 14 -1.71 -0.58 -8.57
C ALA A 14 -1.29 -0.50 -10.05
N ASP A 15 -0.51 -1.46 -10.53
CA ASP A 15 -0.17 -1.59 -11.95
C ASP A 15 -1.45 -1.73 -12.81
N ARG A 16 -2.38 -2.58 -12.37
CA ARG A 16 -3.67 -2.77 -13.07
C ARG A 16 -4.48 -1.49 -13.12
N LEU A 17 -4.56 -0.77 -11.99
CA LEU A 17 -5.20 0.54 -11.87
C LEU A 17 -4.60 1.57 -12.83
N ALA A 18 -3.26 1.60 -12.95
CA ALA A 18 -2.55 2.57 -13.77
C ALA A 18 -2.74 2.34 -15.28
N THR A 19 -3.03 1.11 -15.69
CA THR A 19 -3.22 0.74 -17.11
C THR A 19 -4.68 0.74 -17.57
N GLU A 20 -5.63 1.06 -16.69
CA GLU A 20 -7.05 1.03 -17.02
C GLU A 20 -7.46 2.23 -17.90
N ASP A 21 -8.25 1.98 -18.94
CA ASP A 21 -8.80 3.05 -19.79
C ASP A 21 -9.92 3.78 -19.03
N LEU A 22 -9.74 5.10 -18.87
CA LEU A 22 -10.70 5.94 -18.18
C LEU A 22 -11.74 6.59 -19.11
N ASN A 23 -11.56 6.50 -20.43
CA ASN A 23 -12.47 7.12 -21.41
C ASN A 23 -13.94 6.70 -21.28
N PRO A 24 -14.28 5.45 -20.89
CA PRO A 24 -15.68 5.04 -20.78
C PRO A 24 -16.40 5.60 -19.56
N TYR A 25 -15.69 6.13 -18.56
CA TYR A 25 -16.30 6.57 -17.30
C TYR A 25 -16.86 8.00 -17.39
N SER A 26 -18.02 8.18 -16.77
CA SER A 26 -18.60 9.50 -16.49
C SER A 26 -17.83 10.22 -15.38
N GLN A 27 -18.07 11.53 -15.23
CA GLN A 27 -17.46 12.34 -14.16
C GLN A 27 -17.87 11.86 -12.75
N ASP A 28 -19.13 11.42 -12.60
CA ASP A 28 -19.64 10.92 -11.31
C ASP A 28 -18.96 9.59 -10.93
N GLU A 29 -18.81 8.67 -11.89
CA GLU A 29 -18.09 7.40 -11.70
C GLU A 29 -16.61 7.64 -11.35
N LEU A 30 -15.95 8.58 -12.03
CA LEU A 30 -14.58 8.97 -11.71
C LEU A 30 -14.47 9.56 -10.29
N THR A 31 -15.45 10.36 -9.88
CA THR A 31 -15.49 10.96 -8.54
C THR A 31 -15.64 9.90 -7.46
N GLU A 32 -16.57 8.96 -7.64
CA GLU A 32 -16.75 7.83 -6.73
C GLU A 32 -15.48 6.98 -6.64
N ARG A 33 -14.86 6.69 -7.79
CA ARG A 33 -13.60 5.94 -7.86
C ARG A 33 -12.46 6.64 -7.11
N ILE A 34 -12.32 7.96 -7.26
CA ILE A 34 -11.32 8.75 -6.52
C ILE A 34 -11.55 8.61 -5.01
N ALA A 35 -12.78 8.77 -4.54
CA ALA A 35 -13.09 8.68 -3.11
C ALA A 35 -12.71 7.31 -2.51
N LEU A 36 -12.95 6.22 -3.25
CA LEU A 36 -12.55 4.88 -2.85
C LEU A 36 -11.01 4.72 -2.78
N LEU A 37 -10.29 5.25 -3.76
CA LEU A 37 -8.83 5.18 -3.81
C LEU A 37 -8.17 6.01 -2.71
N GLU A 38 -8.73 7.17 -2.36
CA GLU A 38 -8.26 7.98 -1.24
C GLU A 38 -8.47 7.26 0.11
N ALA A 39 -9.63 6.63 0.29
CA ALA A 39 -9.90 5.81 1.48
C ALA A 39 -8.91 4.63 1.58
N GLU A 40 -8.60 3.98 0.46
CA GLU A 40 -7.59 2.93 0.37
C GLU A 40 -6.21 3.45 0.76
N LEU A 41 -5.81 4.61 0.23
CA LEU A 41 -4.52 5.24 0.55
C LEU A 41 -4.38 5.50 2.06
N VAL A 42 -5.45 6.01 2.70
CA VAL A 42 -5.47 6.20 4.15
C VAL A 42 -5.30 4.87 4.89
N ARG A 43 -5.99 3.82 4.46
CA ARG A 43 -5.88 2.47 5.06
C ARG A 43 -4.46 1.92 4.97
N VAL A 44 -3.84 2.00 3.79
CA VAL A 44 -2.46 1.53 3.55
C VAL A 44 -1.45 2.31 4.38
N ARG A 45 -1.58 3.65 4.45
CA ARG A 45 -0.69 4.50 5.27
C ARG A 45 -0.74 4.11 6.74
N ARG A 46 -1.94 3.95 7.31
CA ARG A 46 -2.13 3.52 8.71
C ARG A 46 -1.49 2.17 8.98
N HIS A 47 -1.66 1.22 8.08
CA HIS A 47 -1.06 -0.10 8.25
C HIS A 47 0.48 -0.04 8.21
N ARG A 48 1.05 0.72 7.27
CA ARG A 48 2.50 0.94 7.18
C ARG A 48 3.07 1.57 8.45
N GLU A 49 2.41 2.59 8.98
CA GLU A 49 2.81 3.28 10.21
C GLU A 49 2.77 2.34 11.42
N SER A 50 1.69 1.56 11.56
CA SER A 50 1.58 0.54 12.60
C SER A 50 2.72 -0.49 12.51
N ALA A 51 2.98 -1.01 11.30
CA ALA A 51 4.08 -1.96 11.08
C ALA A 51 5.46 -1.34 11.40
N ALA A 52 5.67 -0.06 11.08
CA ALA A 52 6.90 0.65 11.43
C ALA A 52 7.05 0.84 12.95
N ALA A 53 5.98 1.19 13.66
CA ALA A 53 5.97 1.29 15.12
C ALA A 53 6.28 -0.05 15.78
N HIS A 54 5.71 -1.15 15.27
CA HIS A 54 6.02 -2.50 15.75
C HIS A 54 7.50 -2.88 15.56
N ARG A 55 8.09 -2.56 14.39
CA ARG A 55 9.52 -2.79 14.17
C ARG A 55 10.38 -1.96 15.13
N ALA A 56 10.11 -0.67 15.26
CA ALA A 56 10.85 0.21 16.16
C ALA A 56 10.77 -0.26 17.63
N ALA A 57 9.60 -0.74 18.08
CA ALA A 57 9.45 -1.33 19.41
C ALA A 57 10.26 -2.63 19.57
N ALA A 58 10.27 -3.50 18.55
CA ALA A 58 11.08 -4.71 18.56
C ALA A 58 12.58 -4.38 18.59
N ASP A 59 13.04 -3.42 17.79
CA ASP A 59 14.43 -2.98 17.76
C ASP A 59 14.86 -2.39 19.12
N ALA A 60 13.99 -1.65 19.80
CA ALA A 60 14.28 -1.12 21.13
C ALA A 60 14.40 -2.22 22.21
N LEU A 61 13.65 -3.33 22.08
CA LEU A 61 13.65 -4.43 23.05
C LEU A 61 14.74 -5.48 22.77
N PHE A 62 15.01 -5.76 21.48
CA PHE A 62 15.81 -6.89 21.03
C PHE A 62 17.01 -6.51 20.17
N GLY A 63 17.15 -5.23 19.81
CA GLY A 63 18.32 -4.73 19.11
C GLY A 63 19.59 -4.93 19.95
N LYS A 64 20.70 -5.27 19.30
CA LYS A 64 22.01 -5.32 19.96
C LYS A 64 22.30 -3.94 20.55
N LYS A 65 22.57 -3.90 21.86
CA LYS A 65 23.36 -2.80 22.43
C LYS A 65 24.78 -3.00 21.93
N ASP A 66 25.27 -2.04 21.17
CA ASP A 66 26.72 -1.83 21.04
C ASP A 66 27.32 -1.51 22.41
#